data_AF-A0A843HUZ1-F1
#
_entry.id   AF-A0A843HUZ1-F1
#
_cell.length_a   1.000
_cell.length_b   1.000
_cell.length_c   1.000
_cell.angle_alpha   90.00
_cell.angle_beta   90.00
_cell.angle_gamma   90.00
#
_symmetry.space_group_name_H-M   'P 1'
#
loop_
_entity.id
_entity.type
_entity.pdbx_description
1 polymer ?
#
loop_
_entity_poly.entity_id
_entity_poly.type
_entity_poly.pdbx_seq_one_letter_code
_entity_poly.pdbx_strand_id
1 'polypeptide(L)'
;MNEDLKKIANHYGLRRQLWQTVEETAELTQVICKTGRYDMDTVRDHLVEEVADVSIMIDQIVYLLGDNMIAKIREEKIKRQLERISNGRD
;
A
#
# COMPACT_ATOMS: atom_id res chain seq x y z
N MET A 1 12.51 1.02 6.60
CA MET A 1 12.38 2.11 5.61
C MET A 1 13.74 2.74 5.35
N ASN A 2 14.09 2.96 4.07
CA ASN A 2 15.33 3.64 3.63
C ASN A 2 15.43 5.07 4.19
N GLU A 3 16.63 5.57 4.46
CA GLU A 3 16.91 6.95 4.89
C GLU A 3 16.40 8.00 3.90
N ASP A 4 16.47 7.74 2.59
CA ASP A 4 15.93 8.67 1.58
C ASP A 4 14.41 8.84 1.72
N LEU A 5 13.69 7.74 1.95
CA LEU A 5 12.24 7.77 2.18
C LEU A 5 11.88 8.51 3.47
N LYS A 6 12.69 8.39 4.52
CA LYS A 6 12.52 9.17 5.76
C LYS A 6 12.72 10.65 5.50
N LYS A 7 13.75 11.02 4.72
CA LYS A 7 14.02 12.42 4.36
C LYS A 7 12.85 13.03 3.58
N ILE A 8 12.30 12.30 2.61
CA ILE A 8 11.13 12.71 1.84
C ILE A 8 9.90 12.86 2.77
N ALA A 9 9.63 11.86 3.60
CA ALA A 9 8.52 11.89 4.56
C ALA A 9 8.60 13.10 5.49
N ASN A 10 9.77 13.36 6.08
CA ASN A 10 10.00 14.48 6.99
C ASN A 10 9.90 15.83 6.29
N HIS A 11 10.30 15.93 5.01
CA HIS A 11 10.21 17.17 4.24
C HIS A 11 8.75 17.56 3.96
N TYR A 12 7.92 16.62 3.51
CA TYR A 12 6.53 16.92 3.13
C TYR A 12 5.55 16.86 4.31
N GLY A 13 5.84 16.03 5.31
CA GLY A 13 5.01 15.85 6.50
C GLY A 13 3.70 15.11 6.25
N LEU A 14 3.05 14.69 7.34
CA LEU A 14 1.92 13.75 7.32
C LEU A 14 0.77 14.19 6.42
N ARG A 15 0.32 15.46 6.53
CA ARG A 15 -0.84 15.92 5.77
C ARG A 15 -0.64 15.85 4.26
N ARG A 16 0.55 16.22 3.76
CA ARG A 16 0.84 16.14 2.32
C ARG A 16 0.96 14.69 1.87
N GLN A 17 1.64 13.86 2.66
CA GLN A 17 1.80 12.45 2.33
C GLN A 17 0.47 11.68 2.34
N LEU A 18 -0.48 12.04 3.21
CA LEU A 18 -1.83 11.49 3.15
C LEU A 18 -2.54 11.82 1.83
N TRP A 19 -2.38 13.04 1.30
CA TRP A 19 -2.95 13.42 0.00
C TRP A 19 -2.27 12.70 -1.15
N GLN A 20 -0.93 12.63 -1.15
CA GLN A 20 -0.19 11.85 -2.15
C GLN A 20 -0.65 10.40 -2.16
N THR A 21 -0.86 9.79 -0.98
CA THR A 21 -1.37 8.42 -0.87
C THR A 21 -2.74 8.25 -1.52
N VAL A 22 -3.61 9.26 -1.47
CA VAL A 22 -4.90 9.22 -2.18
C VAL A 22 -4.70 9.18 -3.69
N GLU A 23 -3.74 9.95 -4.22
CA GLU A 23 -3.40 9.97 -5.64
C GLU A 23 -2.86 8.61 -6.10
N GLU A 24 -1.80 8.09 -5.45
CA GLU A 24 -1.20 6.80 -5.83
C GLU A 24 -2.20 5.63 -5.70
N THR A 25 -3.05 5.64 -4.67
CA THR A 25 -4.06 4.58 -4.51
C THR A 25 -5.18 4.69 -5.56
N ALA A 26 -5.47 5.88 -6.07
CA ALA A 26 -6.40 6.07 -7.18
C ALA A 26 -5.79 5.57 -8.50
N GLU A 27 -4.51 5.81 -8.74
CA GLU A 27 -3.78 5.32 -9.92
C GLU A 27 -3.66 3.79 -9.91
N LEU A 28 -3.26 3.20 -8.78
CA LEU A 28 -3.30 1.75 -8.58
C LEU A 28 -4.70 1.16 -8.83
N THR A 29 -5.75 1.82 -8.32
CA THR A 29 -7.14 1.39 -8.56
C THR A 29 -7.48 1.38 -10.05
N GLN A 30 -7.09 2.43 -10.79
CA GLN A 30 -7.32 2.52 -12.23
C GLN A 30 -6.61 1.39 -12.99
N VAL A 31 -5.36 1.08 -12.63
CA VAL A 31 -4.59 0.01 -13.26
C VAL A 31 -5.17 -1.37 -12.92
N ILE A 32 -5.60 -1.61 -11.68
CA ILE A 32 -6.31 -2.84 -11.31
C ILE A 32 -7.59 -3.01 -12.14
N CYS A 33 -8.37 -1.95 -12.34
CA CYS A 33 -9.57 -2.02 -13.18
C CYS A 33 -9.27 -2.37 -14.65
N LYS A 34 -8.08 -2.03 -15.17
CA LYS A 34 -7.64 -2.39 -16.53
C LYS A 34 -7.41 -3.90 -16.67
N THR A 35 -7.07 -4.62 -15.60
CA THR A 35 -6.89 -6.09 -15.64
C THR A 35 -8.18 -6.85 -15.99
N GLY A 36 -9.35 -6.24 -15.80
CA GLY A 36 -10.63 -6.81 -16.24
C GLY A 36 -10.93 -6.59 -17.74
N ARG A 37 -10.09 -5.83 -18.46
CA ARG A 37 -10.31 -5.46 -19.87
C ARG A 37 -9.15 -5.85 -20.79
N TYR A 38 -7.95 -5.92 -20.25
CA TYR A 38 -6.71 -6.22 -20.99
C TYR A 38 -6.01 -7.43 -20.35
N ASP A 39 -5.16 -8.11 -21.12
CA ASP A 39 -4.32 -9.18 -20.60
C ASP A 39 -3.29 -8.66 -19.60
N MET A 40 -2.77 -9.57 -18.77
CA MET A 40 -1.81 -9.22 -17.74
C MET A 40 -0.51 -8.66 -18.31
N ASP A 41 -0.03 -9.13 -19.46
CA ASP A 41 1.24 -8.67 -20.04
C ASP A 41 1.16 -7.20 -20.43
N THR A 42 0.00 -6.75 -20.92
CA THR A 42 -0.28 -5.35 -21.26
C THR A 42 -0.33 -4.43 -20.03
N VAL A 43 -0.80 -4.93 -18.89
CA VAL A 43 -1.02 -4.12 -17.67
C VAL A 43 0.13 -4.23 -16.67
N ARG A 44 1.00 -5.25 -16.81
CA ARG A 44 1.97 -5.66 -15.81
C ARG A 44 2.89 -4.55 -15.35
N ASP A 45 3.50 -3.81 -16.27
CA ASP A 45 4.53 -2.83 -15.93
C ASP A 45 3.93 -1.66 -15.16
N HIS A 46 2.79 -1.13 -15.62
CA HIS A 46 2.03 -0.13 -14.87
C HIS A 46 1.59 -0.67 -13.50
N LEU A 47 1.12 -1.91 -13.42
CA LEU A 47 0.70 -2.48 -12.14
C LEU A 47 1.87 -2.57 -11.14
N VAL A 48 3.05 -2.93 -11.61
CA VAL A 48 4.25 -3.00 -10.77
C VAL A 48 4.68 -1.60 -10.30
N GLU A 49 4.62 -0.59 -11.17
CA GLU A 49 4.91 0.81 -10.85
C GLU A 49 3.96 1.32 -9.76
N GLU A 50 2.65 1.25 -9.99
CA GLU A 50 1.65 1.76 -9.03
C GLU A 50 1.67 1.01 -7.68
N VAL A 51 2.00 -0.29 -7.69
CA VAL A 51 2.20 -1.05 -6.44
C VAL A 51 3.43 -0.54 -5.69
N ALA A 52 4.51 -0.19 -6.39
CA ALA A 52 5.70 0.36 -5.78
C ALA A 52 5.42 1.75 -5.17
N ASP A 53 4.70 2.61 -5.88
CA ASP A 53 4.37 3.95 -5.42
C ASP A 53 3.44 3.92 -4.19
N VAL A 54 2.38 3.12 -4.23
CA VAL A 54 1.53 2.90 -3.04
C VAL A 54 2.32 2.30 -1.88
N SER A 55 3.25 1.37 -2.13
CA SER A 55 4.08 0.78 -1.08
C SER A 55 4.97 1.82 -0.40
N ILE A 56 5.58 2.72 -1.19
CA ILE A 56 6.34 3.86 -0.67
C ILE A 56 5.45 4.74 0.20
N MET A 57 4.24 5.03 -0.26
CA MET A 57 3.33 5.90 0.46
C MET A 57 2.85 5.33 1.79
N ILE A 58 2.55 4.03 1.82
CA ILE A 58 2.22 3.33 3.07
C ILE A 58 3.40 3.38 4.04
N ASP A 59 4.63 3.09 3.57
CA ASP A 59 5.84 3.15 4.40
C ASP A 59 6.02 4.54 5.04
N GLN A 60 5.82 5.61 4.26
CA GLN A 60 5.94 6.97 4.76
C GLN A 60 4.85 7.36 5.76
N ILE A 61 3.59 6.93 5.55
CA ILE A 61 2.52 7.14 6.54
C ILE A 61 2.81 6.40 7.83
N VAL A 62 3.21 5.12 7.76
CA VAL A 62 3.54 4.33 8.96
C VAL A 62 4.66 5.02 9.75
N TYR A 63 5.70 5.47 9.06
CA TYR A 63 6.80 6.21 9.68
C TYR A 63 6.35 7.52 10.33
N LEU A 64 5.57 8.35 9.64
CA LEU A 64 5.14 9.66 10.13
C LEU A 64 4.14 9.58 11.27
N LEU A 65 3.33 8.51 11.33
CA LEU A 65 2.45 8.25 12.46
C LEU A 65 3.22 7.76 13.70
N GLY A 66 4.34 7.05 13.50
CA GLY A 66 5.16 6.52 14.58
C GLY A 66 4.41 5.56 15.50
N ASP A 67 3.27 5.02 15.04
CA ASP A 67 2.36 4.23 15.86
C ASP A 67 2.62 2.73 15.68
N ASN A 68 3.19 2.12 16.71
CA ASN A 68 3.47 0.70 16.78
C ASN A 68 2.21 -0.17 16.72
N MET A 69 1.02 0.40 16.96
CA MET A 69 -0.26 -0.31 16.87
C MET A 69 -0.55 -0.79 15.44
N ILE A 70 -0.01 -0.12 14.42
CA ILE A 70 -0.19 -0.52 13.02
C ILE A 70 0.34 -1.94 12.78
N ALA A 71 1.53 -2.27 13.30
CA ALA A 71 2.11 -3.60 13.16
C ALA A 71 1.25 -4.67 13.84
N LYS A 72 0.80 -4.40 15.08
CA LYS A 72 -0.08 -5.30 15.84
C LYS A 72 -1.40 -5.57 15.10
N ILE A 73 -2.05 -4.52 14.59
CA ILE A 73 -3.30 -4.65 13.84
C ILE A 73 -3.08 -5.48 12.56
N ARG A 74 -1.95 -5.30 11.86
CA ARG A 74 -1.62 -6.09 10.66
C ARG A 74 -1.48 -7.58 11.00
N GLU A 75 -0.75 -7.93 12.04
CA GLU A 75 -0.58 -9.31 12.50
C GLU A 75 -1.92 -9.97 12.85
N GLU A 76 -2.76 -9.27 13.63
CA GLU A 76 -4.10 -9.76 14.00
C GLU A 76 -5.00 -10.00 12.77
N LYS A 77 -4.92 -9.13 11.76
CA LYS A 77 -5.67 -9.29 10.51
C LYS A 77 -5.18 -10.49 9.71
N ILE A 78 -3.86 -10.68 9.59
CA ILE A 78 -3.26 -11.83 8.89
C ILE A 78 -3.68 -13.13 9.57
N LYS A 79 -3.52 -13.23 10.89
CA LYS A 79 -3.92 -14.41 11.67
C LYS A 79 -5.38 -14.77 11.41
N ARG A 80 -6.27 -13.77 11.43
CA ARG A 80 -7.71 -13.96 11.18
C ARG A 80 -8.00 -14.50 9.78
N GLN A 81 -7.30 -14.05 8.74
CA GLN A 81 -7.49 -14.58 7.39
C GLN A 81 -6.98 -16.02 7.27
N LEU A 82 -5.83 -16.34 7.87
CA LEU A 82 -5.33 -17.72 7.91
C LEU A 82 -6.28 -18.67 8.64
N GLU A 83 -6.91 -18.22 9.72
CA GLU A 83 -7.94 -18.98 10.42
C GLU A 83 -9.19 -19.22 9.54
N ARG A 84 -9.60 -18.26 8.68
CA ARG A 84 -10.72 -18.45 7.75
C ARG A 84 -10.42 -19.51 6.70
N ILE A 85 -9.24 -19.44 6.10
CA ILE A 85 -8.74 -20.43 5.13
C ILE A 85 -8.70 -21.82 5.78
N SER A 86 -8.13 -21.93 7.00
CA SER A 86 -8.05 -23.22 7.71
C SER A 86 -9.40 -23.80 8.10
N ASN A 87 -10.41 -22.96 8.32
CA ASN A 87 -11.76 -23.38 8.71
C ASN A 87 -12.71 -23.54 7.51
N GLY A 88 -12.23 -23.36 6.27
CA GLY A 88 -13.03 -23.50 5.05
C GLY A 88 -14.20 -22.51 4.96
N ARG A 89 -14.01 -21.27 5.46
CA ARG A 89 -15.05 -20.23 5.53
C ARG A 89 -14.94 -19.16 4.43
N ASP A 90 -14.28 -19.47 3.32
CA ASP A 90 -14.10 -18.54 2.20
C ASP A 90 -15.17 -18.71 1.11
#